data_AF-A0AA96E209-F1
#
_entry.id   AF-A0AA96E209-F1
#
_cell.length_a   1.000
_cell.length_b   1.000
_cell.length_c   1.000
_cell.angle_alpha   90.00
_cell.angle_beta   90.00
_cell.angle_gamma   90.00
#
_symmetry.space_group_name_H-M   'P 1'
#
loop_
_entity.id
_entity.type
_entity.pdbx_description
1 polymer ?
#
loop_
_entity_poly.entity_id
_entity_poly.type
_entity_poly.pdbx_seq_one_letter_code
_entity_poly.pdbx_strand_id
1 'polypeptide(L)'
;MRISRLLTPVAAALLIAGCASSDPYGGQTQRSSTGIGTGIGAVVGAAAGALSGDGATSRRDRALIGAAVGAAAGAGVGAYMDRQENQLRESLQGSRIEIDRRGDDIVLNMPSSVTFGFDSSELTGQARSALNEVANVLTQYTDTRVNIAGHTDSTGAADYNQRLSERRAQAVGSYLSQNGVSSSRLVTSGYGASQPVASNDNEQGRAQNRRVEITLTPTGQAGQNQGQGNY
;
A
#
# COMPACT_ATOMS: atom_id res chain seq x y z
N MET A 1 -73.32 9.84 -24.24
CA MET A 1 -72.16 10.51 -24.87
C MET A 1 -71.01 10.54 -23.87
N ARG A 2 -69.98 9.70 -24.08
CA ARG A 2 -68.56 9.85 -23.67
C ARG A 2 -67.87 8.50 -23.94
N ILE A 3 -67.16 8.42 -25.07
CA ILE A 3 -66.35 7.28 -25.50
C ILE A 3 -64.90 7.60 -25.10
N SER A 4 -64.33 6.82 -24.19
CA SER A 4 -62.91 6.87 -23.83
C SER A 4 -62.10 6.00 -24.81
N ARG A 5 -61.17 6.61 -25.55
CA ARG A 5 -60.24 5.93 -26.45
C ARG A 5 -58.93 5.59 -25.72
N LEU A 6 -58.55 4.32 -25.75
CA LEU A 6 -57.21 3.82 -25.46
C LEU A 6 -56.20 4.36 -26.49
N LEU A 7 -54.99 4.70 -26.04
CA LEU A 7 -53.79 4.77 -26.89
C LEU A 7 -52.55 4.34 -26.10
N THR A 8 -52.03 3.18 -26.47
CA THR A 8 -50.71 2.62 -26.16
C THR A 8 -49.63 3.35 -26.97
N PRO A 9 -48.44 3.63 -26.41
CA PRO A 9 -47.24 3.85 -27.21
C PRO A 9 -46.40 2.58 -27.36
N VAL A 10 -45.93 2.43 -28.59
CA VAL A 10 -45.22 1.32 -29.24
C VAL A 10 -43.76 1.21 -28.77
N ALA A 11 -43.24 -0.01 -28.82
CA ALA A 11 -41.86 -0.39 -28.54
C ALA A 11 -40.84 0.13 -29.57
N ALA A 12 -39.58 0.30 -29.15
CA ALA A 12 -38.41 0.27 -30.04
C ALA A 12 -37.29 -0.55 -29.37
N ALA A 13 -36.75 -1.51 -30.11
CA ALA A 13 -35.84 -2.57 -29.65
C ALA A 13 -34.39 -2.37 -30.14
N LEU A 14 -33.45 -3.00 -29.41
CA LEU A 14 -32.09 -3.47 -29.78
C LEU A 14 -31.02 -2.39 -30.09
N LEU A 15 -29.79 -2.49 -29.56
CA LEU A 15 -28.76 -3.46 -29.95
C LEU A 15 -27.84 -3.89 -28.79
N ILE A 16 -27.56 -5.20 -28.73
CA ILE A 16 -26.41 -5.79 -28.05
C ILE A 16 -25.30 -5.95 -29.09
N ALA A 17 -24.06 -5.55 -28.76
CA ALA A 17 -22.85 -6.08 -29.39
C ALA A 17 -21.71 -6.09 -28.36
N GLY A 18 -21.21 -7.30 -28.03
CA GLY A 18 -19.93 -7.51 -27.35
C GLY A 18 -18.75 -7.03 -28.23
N CYS A 19 -17.50 -7.04 -27.77
CA CYS A 19 -16.80 -8.23 -27.30
C CYS A 19 -15.73 -7.90 -26.25
N ALA A 20 -15.51 -8.85 -25.35
CA ALA A 20 -14.24 -9.03 -24.66
C ALA A 20 -13.15 -9.42 -25.66
N SER A 21 -11.92 -8.99 -25.42
CA SER A 21 -10.72 -9.60 -26.01
C SER A 21 -9.68 -9.78 -24.92
N SER A 22 -9.65 -10.99 -24.34
CA SER A 22 -8.45 -11.57 -23.76
C SER A 22 -7.59 -12.13 -24.89
N ASP A 23 -6.30 -11.83 -24.91
CA ASP A 23 -5.33 -12.72 -25.57
C ASP A 23 -4.08 -12.89 -24.69
N PRO A 24 -3.65 -14.14 -24.41
CA PRO A 24 -2.44 -14.49 -23.69
C PRO A 24 -1.26 -14.76 -24.65
N TYR A 25 -0.05 -14.31 -24.27
CA TYR A 25 1.26 -14.44 -24.94
C TYR A 25 1.63 -13.47 -26.09
N GLY A 26 2.52 -12.51 -25.76
CA GLY A 26 3.63 -12.07 -26.62
C GLY A 26 3.52 -10.70 -27.35
N GLY A 27 4.34 -9.72 -26.93
CA GLY A 27 4.90 -8.70 -27.85
C GLY A 27 4.40 -7.25 -27.72
N GLN A 28 5.15 -6.45 -26.95
CA GLN A 28 5.37 -4.99 -27.00
C GLN A 28 4.53 -4.14 -27.98
N THR A 29 3.73 -3.21 -27.45
CA THR A 29 3.96 -1.77 -27.72
C THR A 29 3.38 -0.93 -26.57
N GLN A 30 4.27 -0.24 -25.85
CA GLN A 30 3.91 0.87 -24.98
C GLN A 30 3.14 1.93 -25.78
N ARG A 31 1.89 2.19 -25.37
CA ARG A 31 1.30 3.51 -25.56
C ARG A 31 0.67 3.94 -24.24
N SER A 32 1.39 4.83 -23.58
CA SER A 32 0.89 5.67 -22.51
C SER A 32 -0.38 6.36 -22.99
N SER A 33 -1.50 6.02 -22.36
CA SER A 33 -2.50 7.02 -22.05
C SER A 33 -2.91 6.75 -20.62
N THR A 34 -2.63 7.73 -19.78
CA THR A 34 -3.16 7.91 -18.44
C THR A 34 -4.68 8.01 -18.53
N GLY A 35 -5.30 6.88 -18.81
CA GLY A 35 -6.68 6.76 -19.22
C GLY A 35 -7.34 5.70 -18.38
N ILE A 36 -7.95 6.15 -17.28
CA ILE A 36 -9.09 5.50 -16.64
C ILE A 36 -8.82 4.01 -16.35
N GLY A 37 -7.84 3.77 -15.47
CA GLY A 37 -7.57 2.46 -14.89
C GLY A 37 -8.46 2.24 -13.67
N THR A 38 -9.41 1.33 -13.84
CA THR A 38 -10.37 0.79 -12.87
C THR A 38 -9.73 0.45 -11.52
N GLY A 39 -10.03 1.24 -10.49
CA GLY A 39 -9.85 0.90 -9.08
C GLY A 39 -11.20 1.05 -8.39
N ILE A 40 -11.63 0.02 -7.66
CA ILE A 40 -12.98 -0.20 -7.11
C ILE A 40 -13.48 0.92 -6.14
N GLY A 41 -12.70 1.97 -5.89
CA GLY A 41 -13.07 3.13 -5.07
C GLY A 41 -13.83 4.27 -5.78
N ALA A 42 -13.94 4.28 -7.11
CA ALA A 42 -14.55 5.40 -7.84
C ALA A 42 -16.10 5.36 -7.99
N VAL A 43 -16.75 4.28 -7.55
CA VAL A 43 -18.20 4.10 -7.80
C VAL A 43 -19.08 4.91 -6.83
N VAL A 44 -18.60 5.19 -5.62
CA VAL A 44 -19.44 5.88 -4.60
C VAL A 44 -19.41 7.41 -4.77
N GLY A 45 -18.28 8.00 -5.17
CA GLY A 45 -18.16 9.44 -5.37
C GLY A 45 -19.02 9.99 -6.51
N ALA A 46 -19.22 9.20 -7.57
CA ALA A 46 -20.07 9.58 -8.69
C ALA A 46 -21.58 9.45 -8.38
N ALA A 47 -21.97 8.51 -7.51
CA ALA A 47 -23.37 8.27 -7.18
C ALA A 47 -23.93 9.34 -6.21
N ALA A 48 -23.15 9.79 -5.23
CA ALA A 48 -23.60 10.82 -4.28
C ALA A 48 -23.83 12.20 -4.95
N GLY A 49 -22.99 12.54 -5.95
CA GLY A 49 -23.13 13.79 -6.72
C GLY A 49 -24.31 13.79 -7.70
N ALA A 50 -24.87 12.62 -8.03
CA ALA A 50 -26.00 12.48 -8.95
C ALA A 50 -27.37 12.53 -8.26
N LEU A 51 -27.43 12.31 -6.94
CA LEU A 51 -28.70 12.17 -6.19
C LEU A 51 -29.07 13.39 -5.33
N SER A 52 -28.16 14.35 -5.17
CA SER A 52 -28.36 15.52 -4.31
C SER A 52 -28.57 16.78 -5.17
N GLY A 53 -29.83 17.17 -5.39
CA GLY A 53 -30.19 18.54 -5.76
C GLY A 53 -31.00 18.71 -7.04
N ASP A 54 -32.26 19.14 -6.86
CA ASP A 54 -33.13 19.69 -7.90
C ASP A 54 -32.58 21.05 -8.35
N GLY A 55 -31.90 21.06 -9.50
CA GLY A 55 -31.41 22.29 -10.11
C GLY A 55 -30.77 22.00 -11.46
N ALA A 56 -31.17 22.76 -12.48
CA ALA A 56 -30.79 22.62 -13.88
C ALA A 56 -29.32 23.02 -14.16
N THR A 57 -28.37 22.31 -13.55
CA THR A 57 -26.94 22.38 -13.90
C THR A 57 -26.49 21.00 -14.36
N SER A 58 -25.86 20.96 -15.53
CA SER A 58 -25.57 19.75 -16.30
C SER A 58 -24.88 18.64 -15.49
N ARG A 59 -25.39 17.41 -15.62
CA ARG A 59 -24.86 16.18 -14.98
C ARG A 59 -23.35 15.94 -15.19
N ARG A 60 -22.75 16.52 -16.25
CA ARG A 60 -21.30 16.47 -16.53
C ARG A 60 -20.46 17.28 -15.55
N ASP A 61 -20.95 18.45 -15.13
CA ASP A 61 -20.18 19.36 -14.28
C ASP A 61 -20.12 18.86 -12.83
N ARG A 62 -21.17 18.18 -12.36
CA ARG A 62 -21.20 17.56 -11.02
C ARG A 62 -20.35 16.30 -10.91
N ALA A 63 -20.32 15.47 -11.95
CA ALA A 63 -19.44 14.30 -12.01
C ALA A 63 -17.95 14.72 -12.03
N LEU A 64 -17.61 15.82 -12.72
CA LEU A 64 -16.28 16.40 -12.72
C LEU A 64 -15.87 16.92 -11.33
N ILE A 65 -16.78 17.56 -10.58
CA ILE A 65 -16.49 18.05 -9.22
C ILE A 65 -16.24 16.87 -8.26
N GLY A 66 -17.05 15.80 -8.33
CA GLY A 66 -16.82 14.59 -7.53
C GLY A 66 -15.52 13.86 -7.87
N ALA A 67 -15.18 13.76 -9.16
CA ALA A 67 -13.91 13.22 -9.62
C ALA A 67 -12.71 14.10 -9.24
N ALA A 68 -12.86 15.43 -9.30
CA ALA A 68 -11.81 16.38 -8.94
C ALA A 68 -11.47 16.34 -7.46
N VAL A 69 -12.47 16.24 -6.58
CA VAL A 69 -12.25 16.14 -5.13
C VAL A 69 -11.62 14.79 -4.76
N GLY A 70 -12.06 13.69 -5.39
CA GLY A 70 -11.43 12.37 -5.20
C GLY A 70 -9.99 12.31 -5.72
N ALA A 71 -9.70 12.96 -6.86
CA ALA A 71 -8.36 13.03 -7.42
C ALA A 71 -7.41 13.90 -6.59
N ALA A 72 -7.88 15.03 -6.05
CA ALA A 72 -7.05 15.94 -5.25
C ALA A 72 -6.57 15.31 -3.94
N ALA A 73 -7.45 14.59 -3.23
CA ALA A 73 -7.07 13.91 -1.99
C ALA A 73 -6.11 12.73 -2.22
N GLY A 74 -6.31 11.95 -3.30
CA GLY A 74 -5.43 10.83 -3.65
C GLY A 74 -4.07 11.24 -4.19
N ALA A 75 -4.00 12.33 -4.98
CA ALA A 75 -2.75 12.79 -5.59
C ALA A 75 -1.70 13.24 -4.55
N GLY A 76 -2.13 13.90 -3.47
CA GLY A 76 -1.22 14.36 -2.41
C GLY A 76 -0.57 13.21 -1.64
N VAL A 77 -1.35 12.18 -1.31
CA VAL A 77 -0.85 10.97 -0.62
C VAL A 77 0.11 10.21 -1.54
N GLY A 78 -0.24 10.02 -2.81
CA GLY A 78 0.63 9.34 -3.78
C GLY A 78 1.98 10.03 -3.92
N ALA A 79 2.00 11.35 -4.13
CA ALA A 79 3.24 12.11 -4.25
C ALA A 79 4.09 12.08 -2.98
N TYR A 80 3.47 12.07 -1.80
CA TYR A 80 4.17 11.92 -0.53
C TYR A 80 4.87 10.56 -0.43
N MET A 81 4.13 9.49 -0.69
CA MET A 81 4.64 8.12 -0.63
C MET A 81 5.71 7.88 -1.68
N ASP A 82 5.58 8.45 -2.88
CA ASP A 82 6.60 8.33 -3.94
C ASP A 82 7.92 9.00 -3.54
N ARG A 83 7.88 10.18 -2.91
CA ARG A 83 9.09 10.85 -2.40
C ARG A 83 9.73 10.05 -1.27
N GLN A 84 8.90 9.56 -0.34
CA GLN A 84 9.36 8.72 0.76
C GLN A 84 10.01 7.44 0.25
N GLU A 85 9.41 6.76 -0.73
CA GLU A 85 9.96 5.55 -1.35
C GLU A 85 11.28 5.84 -2.05
N ASN A 86 11.35 6.91 -2.84
CA ASN A 86 12.57 7.28 -3.56
C ASN A 86 13.73 7.55 -2.60
N GLN A 87 13.47 8.27 -1.51
CA GLN A 87 14.48 8.54 -0.50
C GLN A 87 14.90 7.28 0.25
N LEU A 88 13.98 6.38 0.58
CA LEU A 88 14.33 5.07 1.14
C LEU A 88 15.20 4.27 0.17
N ARG A 89 14.82 4.21 -1.12
CA ARG A 89 15.59 3.51 -2.16
C ARG A 89 16.99 4.08 -2.29
N GLU A 90 17.16 5.40 -2.20
CA GLU A 90 18.45 6.08 -2.26
C GLU A 90 19.30 5.80 -1.01
N SER A 91 18.77 6.00 0.19
CA SER A 91 19.51 5.79 1.43
C SER A 91 19.83 4.32 1.71
N LEU A 92 19.05 3.40 1.16
CA LEU A 92 19.24 1.95 1.33
C LEU A 92 19.97 1.29 0.16
N GLN A 93 20.53 2.06 -0.78
CA GLN A 93 21.34 1.48 -1.86
C GLN A 93 22.52 0.68 -1.29
N GLY A 94 22.69 -0.54 -1.79
CA GLY A 94 23.73 -1.46 -1.30
C GLY A 94 23.42 -2.09 0.06
N SER A 95 22.35 -1.66 0.75
CA SER A 95 21.76 -2.47 1.81
C SER A 95 21.01 -3.63 1.16
N ARG A 96 21.12 -4.84 1.71
CA ARG A 96 20.42 -6.04 1.21
C ARG A 96 18.93 -6.03 1.61
N ILE A 97 18.34 -4.83 1.70
CA ILE A 97 16.94 -4.61 2.04
C ILE A 97 16.20 -4.37 0.73
N GLU A 98 15.13 -5.14 0.53
CA GLU A 98 14.27 -5.00 -0.63
C GLU A 98 13.14 -4.02 -0.30
N ILE A 99 12.76 -3.19 -1.27
CA ILE A 99 11.69 -2.19 -1.11
C ILE A 99 10.64 -2.47 -2.18
N ASP A 100 9.44 -2.80 -1.73
CA ASP A 100 8.28 -3.09 -2.57
C ASP A 100 7.18 -2.05 -2.35
N ARG A 101 6.45 -1.76 -3.43
CA ARG A 101 5.21 -0.98 -3.37
C ARG A 101 4.01 -1.93 -3.41
N ARG A 102 3.17 -1.91 -2.37
CA ARG A 102 1.95 -2.74 -2.27
C ARG A 102 0.73 -1.83 -2.14
N GLY A 103 0.15 -1.43 -3.29
CA GLY A 103 -0.90 -0.41 -3.31
C GLY A 103 -0.33 0.95 -2.85
N ASP A 104 -0.90 1.51 -1.79
CA ASP A 104 -0.43 2.77 -1.19
C ASP A 104 0.68 2.56 -0.15
N ASP A 105 0.95 1.32 0.25
CA ASP A 105 1.96 0.98 1.26
C ASP A 105 3.36 0.80 0.65
N ILE A 106 4.38 1.21 1.40
CA ILE A 106 5.78 0.84 1.12
C ILE A 106 6.16 -0.28 2.08
N VAL A 107 6.71 -1.37 1.57
CA VAL A 107 7.17 -2.50 2.38
C VAL A 107 8.67 -2.69 2.22
N LEU A 108 9.38 -2.66 3.35
CA LEU A 108 10.79 -2.98 3.42
C LEU A 108 10.94 -4.41 3.92
N ASN A 109 11.50 -5.30 3.09
CA ASN A 109 11.78 -6.67 3.47
C ASN A 109 13.24 -6.79 3.89
N MET A 110 13.46 -7.18 5.15
CA MET A 110 14.78 -7.35 5.74
C MET A 110 15.04 -8.83 6.04
N PRO A 111 15.88 -9.52 5.26
CA PRO A 111 16.21 -10.92 5.51
C PRO A 111 16.90 -11.10 6.88
N SER A 112 16.45 -12.08 7.68
CA SER A 112 16.96 -12.29 9.04
C SER A 112 18.46 -12.54 9.10
N SER A 113 19.06 -13.14 8.06
CA SER A 113 20.51 -13.38 7.96
C SER A 113 21.35 -12.11 7.86
N VAL A 114 20.72 -11.00 7.45
CA VAL A 114 21.35 -9.68 7.40
C VAL A 114 20.97 -8.87 8.64
N THR A 115 19.74 -9.06 9.13
CA THR A 115 19.19 -8.27 10.24
C THR A 115 19.68 -8.73 11.62
N PHE A 116 19.83 -10.02 11.85
CA PHE A 116 20.08 -10.60 13.18
C PHE A 116 21.25 -11.58 13.18
N GLY A 117 21.84 -11.78 14.36
CA GLY A 117 22.70 -12.94 14.64
C GLY A 117 21.94 -14.27 14.59
N PHE A 118 22.67 -15.38 14.47
CA PHE A 118 22.09 -16.72 14.47
C PHE A 118 21.25 -16.95 15.74
N ASP A 119 20.00 -17.38 15.55
CA ASP A 119 19.01 -17.63 16.62
C ASP A 119 18.85 -16.49 17.65
N SER A 120 19.19 -15.26 17.25
CA SER A 120 19.18 -14.09 18.11
C SER A 120 18.15 -13.06 17.65
N SER A 121 17.80 -12.15 18.56
CA SER A 121 17.10 -10.89 18.28
C SER A 121 18.04 -9.68 18.32
N GLU A 122 19.34 -9.90 18.48
CA GLU A 122 20.34 -8.85 18.44
C GLU A 122 20.60 -8.40 16.99
N LEU A 123 20.45 -7.09 16.77
CA LEU A 123 20.66 -6.47 15.46
C LEU A 123 22.16 -6.44 15.11
N THR A 124 22.48 -6.87 13.90
CA THR A 124 23.85 -6.78 13.36
C THR A 124 24.25 -5.32 13.14
N GLY A 125 25.56 -5.04 13.06
CA GLY A 125 26.05 -3.69 12.71
C GLY A 125 25.49 -3.20 11.37
N GLN A 126 25.42 -4.07 10.36
CA GLN A 126 24.84 -3.74 9.06
C GLN A 126 23.35 -3.38 9.18
N ALA A 127 22.59 -4.14 9.98
CA ALA A 127 21.18 -3.87 10.22
C ALA A 127 20.97 -2.54 10.92
N ARG A 128 21.80 -2.22 11.92
CA ARG A 128 21.76 -0.95 12.64
C ARG A 128 22.03 0.25 11.73
N SER A 129 23.02 0.16 10.84
CA SER A 129 23.29 1.22 9.85
C SER A 129 22.10 1.42 8.91
N ALA A 130 21.54 0.33 8.36
CA ALA A 130 20.39 0.45 7.47
C ALA A 130 19.13 0.97 8.19
N LEU A 131 18.88 0.53 9.43
CA LEU A 131 17.77 1.03 10.24
C LEU A 131 17.95 2.49 10.67
N ASN A 132 19.19 2.98 10.75
CA ASN A 132 19.45 4.40 10.98
C ASN A 132 18.98 5.23 9.78
N GLU A 133 19.29 4.78 8.56
CA GLU A 133 18.78 5.43 7.35
C GLU A 133 17.25 5.36 7.25
N VAL A 134 16.65 4.22 7.59
CA VAL A 134 15.18 4.12 7.70
C VAL A 134 14.64 5.12 8.71
N ALA A 135 15.24 5.22 9.91
CA ALA A 135 14.82 6.17 10.92
C ALA A 135 14.93 7.63 10.44
N ASN A 136 16.01 7.99 9.75
CA ASN A 136 16.21 9.32 9.16
C ASN A 136 15.09 9.68 8.18
N VAL A 137 14.66 8.73 7.33
CA VAL A 137 13.53 8.98 6.45
C VAL A 137 12.22 9.04 7.24
N LEU A 138 11.99 8.13 8.18
CA LEU A 138 10.75 8.13 8.97
C LEU A 138 10.57 9.38 9.83
N THR A 139 11.64 10.05 10.27
CA THR A 139 11.53 11.32 11.00
C THR A 139 11.22 12.50 10.09
N GLN A 140 11.60 12.46 8.81
CA GLN A 140 11.24 13.46 7.81
C GLN A 140 9.82 13.26 7.28
N TYR A 141 9.39 12.01 7.14
CA TYR A 141 8.07 11.62 6.65
C TYR A 141 7.21 11.08 7.80
N THR A 142 6.58 11.99 8.54
CA THR A 142 5.82 11.68 9.76
C THR A 142 4.42 11.10 9.54
N ASP A 143 3.86 11.24 8.35
CA ASP A 143 2.44 11.00 8.08
C ASP A 143 2.16 9.54 7.68
N THR A 144 2.96 8.62 8.18
CA THR A 144 2.80 7.17 8.00
C THR A 144 2.73 6.43 9.33
N ARG A 145 1.90 5.40 9.40
CA ARG A 145 2.00 4.35 10.43
C ARG A 145 3.05 3.34 10.00
N VAL A 146 3.78 2.81 10.97
CA VAL A 146 4.90 1.89 10.77
C VAL A 146 4.57 0.58 11.45
N ASN A 147 4.23 -0.44 10.68
CA ASN A 147 4.00 -1.79 11.18
C ASN A 147 5.25 -2.64 10.96
N ILE A 148 5.72 -3.31 12.00
CA ILE A 148 6.95 -4.09 12.00
C ILE A 148 6.56 -5.53 12.32
N ALA A 149 6.69 -6.40 11.32
CA ALA A 149 6.26 -7.78 11.38
C ALA A 149 7.47 -8.72 11.36
N GLY A 150 7.61 -9.54 12.41
CA GLY A 150 8.61 -10.61 12.46
C GLY A 150 8.06 -11.91 11.92
N HIS A 151 8.88 -12.62 11.13
CA HIS A 151 8.54 -13.92 10.55
C HIS A 151 9.68 -14.92 10.73
N THR A 152 9.33 -16.20 10.86
CA THR A 152 10.25 -17.33 10.87
C THR A 152 9.91 -18.29 9.72
N ASP A 153 10.77 -19.28 9.50
CA ASP A 153 10.37 -20.47 8.75
C ASP A 153 9.60 -21.45 9.66
N SER A 154 9.18 -22.59 9.11
CA SER A 154 8.43 -23.62 9.83
C SER A 154 9.28 -24.60 10.64
N THR A 155 10.59 -24.36 10.79
CA THR A 155 11.50 -25.25 11.54
C THR A 155 11.38 -24.95 13.04
N GLY A 156 11.31 -26.00 13.86
CA GLY A 156 11.22 -25.87 15.31
C GLY A 156 9.79 -25.72 15.82
N ALA A 157 9.66 -25.48 17.13
CA ALA A 157 8.36 -25.41 17.79
C ALA A 157 7.62 -24.11 17.46
N ALA A 158 6.30 -24.19 17.25
CA ALA A 158 5.49 -23.04 16.86
C ALA A 158 5.51 -21.90 17.89
N ASP A 159 5.48 -22.24 19.18
CA ASP A 159 5.53 -21.28 20.28
C ASP A 159 6.90 -20.60 20.40
N TYR A 160 7.97 -21.33 20.12
CA TYR A 160 9.33 -20.80 20.04
C TYR A 160 9.44 -19.77 18.91
N ASN A 161 8.98 -20.15 17.71
CA ASN A 161 8.99 -19.31 16.52
C ASN A 161 8.16 -18.04 16.71
N GLN A 162 6.99 -18.16 17.36
CA GLN A 162 6.15 -17.03 17.72
C GLN A 162 6.93 -16.04 18.58
N ARG A 163 7.48 -16.49 19.72
CA ARG A 163 8.26 -15.63 20.62
C ARG A 163 9.50 -15.03 19.97
N LEU A 164 10.21 -15.79 19.13
CA LEU A 164 11.38 -15.31 18.41
C LEU A 164 11.01 -14.18 17.44
N SER A 165 9.94 -14.37 16.68
CA SER A 165 9.45 -13.37 15.73
C SER A 165 9.01 -12.07 16.42
N GLU A 166 8.34 -12.18 17.57
CA GLU A 166 7.94 -11.03 18.39
C GLU A 166 9.15 -10.25 18.92
N ARG A 167 10.14 -10.95 19.49
CA ARG A 167 11.38 -10.31 19.99
C ARG A 167 12.13 -9.58 18.88
N ARG A 168 12.20 -10.17 17.68
CA ARG A 168 12.85 -9.55 16.51
C ARG A 168 12.12 -8.30 16.05
N ALA A 169 10.79 -8.35 15.94
CA ALA A 169 9.99 -7.17 15.62
C ALA A 169 10.14 -6.07 16.68
N GLN A 170 10.13 -6.44 17.96
CA GLN A 170 10.32 -5.52 19.07
C GLN A 170 11.72 -4.89 19.07
N ALA A 171 12.77 -5.66 18.75
CA ALA A 171 14.13 -5.13 18.65
C ALA A 171 14.24 -4.06 17.56
N VAL A 172 13.66 -4.30 16.38
CA VAL A 172 13.61 -3.32 15.28
C VAL A 172 12.81 -2.08 15.69
N GLY A 173 11.61 -2.25 16.25
CA GLY A 173 10.78 -1.12 16.71
C GLY A 173 11.45 -0.30 17.80
N SER A 174 12.10 -0.95 18.77
CA SER A 174 12.84 -0.27 19.83
C SER A 174 14.02 0.53 19.27
N TYR A 175 14.73 -0.04 18.29
CA TYR A 175 15.83 0.64 17.63
C TYR A 175 15.36 1.88 16.86
N LEU A 176 14.29 1.77 16.07
CA LEU A 176 13.72 2.92 15.35
C LEU A 176 13.25 4.00 16.32
N SER A 177 12.61 3.62 17.43
CA SER A 177 12.16 4.56 18.45
C SER A 177 13.33 5.30 19.12
N GLN A 178 14.42 4.60 19.42
CA GLN A 178 15.63 5.20 19.99
C GLN A 178 16.30 6.19 19.03
N ASN A 179 16.10 6.01 17.72
CA ASN A 179 16.59 6.90 16.67
C ASN A 179 15.55 7.94 16.23
N GLY A 180 14.60 8.29 17.12
CA GLY A 180 13.73 9.46 16.96
C GLY A 180 12.39 9.22 16.27
N VAL A 181 12.09 7.99 15.82
CA VAL A 181 10.76 7.68 15.29
C VAL A 181 9.75 7.64 16.45
N SER A 182 8.67 8.43 16.34
CA SER A 182 7.65 8.49 17.40
C SER A 182 7.06 7.10 17.69
N SER A 183 7.10 6.67 18.96
CA SER A 183 6.58 5.36 19.38
C SER A 183 5.09 5.20 19.09
N SER A 184 4.31 6.30 19.03
CA SER A 184 2.88 6.27 18.68
C SER A 184 2.61 5.84 17.23
N ARG A 185 3.63 5.89 16.36
CA ARG A 185 3.55 5.44 14.96
C ARG A 185 3.97 3.98 14.79
N LEU A 186 4.68 3.43 15.76
CA LEU A 186 5.28 2.10 15.68
C LEU A 186 4.32 1.05 16.24
N VAL A 187 4.06 0.02 15.46
CA VAL A 187 3.35 -1.19 15.89
C VAL A 187 4.25 -2.37 15.58
N THR A 188 4.45 -3.26 16.56
CA THR A 188 5.26 -4.47 16.39
C THR A 188 4.37 -5.70 16.50
N SER A 189 4.62 -6.71 15.66
CA SER A 189 3.88 -7.97 15.65
C SER A 189 4.82 -9.12 15.29
N GLY A 190 4.66 -10.26 15.94
CA GLY A 190 5.31 -11.51 15.52
C GLY A 190 4.28 -12.46 14.94
N TYR A 191 4.61 -13.11 13.84
CA TYR A 191 3.72 -14.06 13.16
C TYR A 191 4.26 -15.49 13.17
N GLY A 192 5.45 -15.73 13.73
CA GLY A 192 6.15 -17.01 13.62
C GLY A 192 6.19 -17.48 12.16
N ALA A 193 5.78 -18.72 11.92
CA ALA A 193 5.74 -19.35 10.60
C ALA A 193 4.40 -19.18 9.84
N SER A 194 3.43 -18.45 10.41
CA SER A 194 2.03 -18.46 9.93
C SER A 194 1.77 -17.67 8.64
N GLN A 195 2.72 -16.84 8.21
CA GLN A 195 2.63 -15.99 7.02
C GLN A 195 3.85 -16.21 6.11
N PRO A 196 3.99 -17.40 5.49
CA PRO A 196 5.10 -17.70 4.58
C PRO A 196 4.93 -16.95 3.25
N VAL A 197 6.04 -16.44 2.71
CA VAL A 197 6.13 -15.84 1.36
C VAL A 197 6.68 -16.82 0.33
N ALA A 198 7.25 -17.93 0.79
CA ALA A 198 7.79 -19.00 -0.04
C ALA A 198 7.58 -20.37 0.62
N SER A 199 7.81 -21.44 -0.15
CA SER A 199 7.71 -22.82 0.36
C SER A 199 8.70 -23.05 1.52
N ASN A 200 8.26 -23.69 2.59
CA ASN A 200 9.14 -24.12 3.68
C ASN A 200 9.86 -25.45 3.41
N ASP A 201 9.53 -26.11 2.30
CA ASP A 201 10.03 -27.46 1.98
C ASP A 201 11.49 -27.45 1.52
N ASN A 202 12.01 -26.29 1.11
CA ASN A 202 13.39 -26.10 0.67
C ASN A 202 14.08 -24.94 1.40
N GLU A 203 15.41 -24.98 1.47
CA GLU A 203 16.19 -23.99 2.24
C GLU A 203 16.08 -22.58 1.67
N GLN A 204 15.98 -22.43 0.35
CA GLN A 204 15.84 -21.13 -0.28
C GLN A 204 14.54 -20.43 0.15
N GLY A 205 13.42 -21.14 0.14
CA GLY A 205 12.13 -20.59 0.57
C GLY A 205 12.08 -20.35 2.08
N ARG A 206 12.68 -21.22 2.91
CA ARG A 206 12.84 -20.95 4.34
C ARG A 206 13.67 -19.68 4.60
N ALA A 207 14.75 -19.46 3.85
CA ALA A 207 15.56 -18.25 3.96
C ALA A 207 14.75 -16.99 3.63
N GLN A 208 13.85 -17.05 2.66
CA GLN A 208 12.92 -15.96 2.34
C GLN A 208 11.88 -15.76 3.46
N ASN A 209 11.36 -16.83 4.06
CA ASN A 209 10.39 -16.74 5.15
C ASN A 209 10.97 -16.12 6.42
N ARG A 210 12.25 -16.37 6.72
CA ARG A 210 12.97 -15.76 7.84
C ARG A 210 13.28 -14.28 7.56
N ARG A 211 12.35 -13.39 7.88
CA ARG A 211 12.46 -11.95 7.59
C ARG A 211 11.78 -11.09 8.64
N VAL A 212 12.10 -9.80 8.62
CA VAL A 212 11.27 -8.75 9.22
C VAL A 212 10.76 -7.86 8.09
N GLU A 213 9.45 -7.60 8.09
CA GLU A 213 8.83 -6.63 7.19
C GLU A 213 8.56 -5.34 7.95
N ILE A 214 8.87 -4.20 7.35
CA ILE A 214 8.46 -2.88 7.83
C ILE A 214 7.50 -2.30 6.79
N THR A 215 6.22 -2.18 7.14
CA THR A 215 5.16 -1.64 6.30
C THR A 215 4.86 -0.20 6.70
N LEU A 216 4.96 0.71 5.74
CA LEU A 216 4.65 2.12 5.90
C LEU A 216 3.30 2.40 5.24
N THR A 217 2.30 2.69 6.05
CA THR A 217 0.94 2.96 5.58
C THR A 217 0.63 4.44 5.73
N PRO A 218 0.20 5.13 4.66
CA PRO A 218 -0.12 6.55 4.74
C PRO A 218 -1.29 6.79 5.69
N THR A 219 -1.18 7.85 6.47
CA THR A 219 -2.30 8.37 7.26
C THR A 219 -3.07 9.39 6.44
N GLY A 220 -4.29 9.74 6.88
CA GLY A 220 -5.10 10.77 6.20
C GLY A 220 -4.44 12.16 6.14
N GLN A 221 -3.35 12.39 6.89
CA GLN A 221 -2.59 13.63 6.90
C GLN A 221 -1.53 13.71 5.78
N ALA A 222 -1.12 12.58 5.20
CA ALA A 222 -0.07 12.52 4.17
C ALA A 222 -0.43 13.36 2.92
N GLY A 223 -1.72 13.49 2.60
CA GLY A 223 -2.22 14.32 1.51
C GLY A 223 -2.51 15.79 1.87
N GLN A 224 -2.51 16.14 3.16
CA GLN A 224 -2.93 17.46 3.65
C GLN A 224 -1.74 18.42 3.83
N ASN A 225 -0.56 17.91 4.22
CA ASN A 225 0.62 18.73 4.48
C ASN A 225 1.29 19.33 3.23
N GLN A 226 0.85 18.99 2.02
CA GLN A 226 1.40 19.59 0.78
C GLN A 226 0.75 20.94 0.41
N GLY A 227 -0.34 21.35 1.07
CA GLY A 227 -1.00 22.63 0.84
C GLY A 227 -0.40 23.82 1.62
N GLN A 228 0.57 23.59 2.50
CA GLN A 228 1.13 24.61 3.40
C GLN A 228 2.64 24.85 3.20
N GLY A 229 3.22 24.39 2.09
CA GLY A 229 4.58 24.77 1.70
C GLY A 229 4.61 26.21 1.23
N ASN A 230 5.06 27.13 2.09
CA ASN A 230 5.39 28.52 1.76
C ASN A 230 6.17 28.60 0.44
N TYR A 231 5.61 29.35 -0.52
CA TYR A 231 6.36 30.14 -1.50
C TYR A 231 6.09 31.61 -1.21
#